data_AF-A0A7C3GZ42-F1
#
_entry.id   AF-A0A7C3GZ42-F1
#
_cell.length_a   1.000
_cell.length_b   1.000
_cell.length_c   1.000
_cell.angle_alpha   90.00
_cell.angle_beta   90.00
_cell.angle_gamma   90.00
#
_symmetry.space_group_name_H-M   'P 1'
#
loop_
_entity.id
_entity.type
_entity.pdbx_description
1 polymer ?
#
loop_
_entity_poly.entity_id
_entity_poly.type
_entity_poly.pdbx_seq_one_letter_code
_entity_poly.pdbx_strand_id
1 'polypeptide(L)' 'MIRTQIYLDEQASKAIRALALESGKKQSEIIREAIASYLSKHRHKDKKSKLRQACGIWKGRDDLPDIEKIRHELDERIS' A
#
# COMPACT_ATOMS: atom_id res chain seq x y z
N MET A 1 -14.37 -11.06 11.45
CA MET A 1 -14.40 -11.28 9.97
C MET A 1 -15.83 -11.13 9.51
N ILE A 2 -16.09 -10.35 8.46
CA ILE A 2 -17.42 -10.22 7.85
C ILE A 2 -17.55 -11.28 6.75
N ARG A 3 -18.60 -12.10 6.78
CA ARG A 3 -18.84 -13.11 5.73
C ARG A 3 -19.21 -12.40 4.44
N THR A 4 -18.43 -12.63 3.39
CA THR A 4 -18.66 -12.06 2.06
C THR A 4 -18.71 -13.20 1.05
N GLN A 5 -19.71 -13.21 0.19
CA GLN A 5 -19.78 -14.11 -0.96
C GLN A 5 -19.15 -13.40 -2.16
N ILE A 6 -18.22 -14.07 -2.83
CA ILE A 6 -17.57 -13.57 -4.05
C ILE A 6 -17.69 -14.63 -5.12
N TYR A 7 -17.94 -14.20 -6.35
CA TYR A 7 -17.91 -15.08 -7.52
C TYR A 7 -16.48 -15.15 -8.02
N LEU A 8 -16.02 -16.37 -8.33
CA LEU A 8 -14.72 -16.66 -8.89
C LEU A 8 -14.94 -17.49 -10.15
N ASP A 9 -14.13 -17.26 -11.18
CA ASP A 9 -14.09 -18.20 -12.29
C ASP A 9 -13.50 -19.55 -11.84
N GLU A 10 -13.66 -20.55 -12.70
CA GLU A 10 -13.22 -21.92 -12.41
C GLU A 10 -11.70 -22.02 -12.24
N GLN A 11 -10.94 -21.23 -13.00
CA GLN A 11 -9.48 -21.25 -12.98
C GLN A 11 -8.95 -20.71 -11.65
N ALA A 12 -9.45 -19.57 -11.19
CA ALA A 12 -9.13 -18.97 -9.91
C ALA A 12 -9.51 -19.91 -8.75
N SER A 13 -10.69 -20.54 -8.81
CA SER A 13 -11.11 -21.51 -7.79
C SER A 13 -10.15 -22.71 -7.71
N LYS A 14 -9.76 -23.28 -8.86
CA LYS A 14 -8.79 -24.38 -8.92
C LYS A 14 -7.41 -23.96 -8.39
N ALA A 15 -6.92 -22.78 -8.78
CA ALA A 15 -5.63 -22.27 -8.32
C ALA A 15 -5.61 -22.06 -6.80
N ILE A 16 -6.66 -21.47 -6.22
CA ILE A 16 -6.77 -21.27 -4.77
C ILE A 16 -6.82 -22.60 -4.02
N ARG A 17 -7.52 -23.61 -4.56
CA ARG A 17 -7.55 -24.96 -3.98
C ARG A 17 -6.17 -25.62 -3.99
N ALA A 18 -5.44 -25.53 -5.10
CA ALA A 18 -4.10 -26.08 -5.21
C ALA A 18 -3.14 -25.43 -4.21
N LEU A 19 -3.16 -24.08 -4.13
CA LEU A 19 -2.33 -23.34 -3.18
C LEU A 19 -2.68 -23.65 -1.71
N ALA A 20 -3.97 -23.82 -1.41
CA ALA A 20 -4.41 -24.22 -0.08
C ALA A 20 -3.88 -25.60 0.31
N LEU A 21 -3.90 -26.55 -0.63
CA LEU A 21 -3.38 -27.90 -0.42
C LEU A 21 -1.86 -27.89 -0.20
N GLU A 22 -1.12 -27.17 -1.04
CA GLU A 22 0.34 -27.08 -0.98
C GLU A 22 0.83 -26.38 0.31
N SER A 23 0.14 -25.31 0.72
CA SER A 23 0.52 -24.51 1.89
C SER A 23 -0.05 -25.01 3.23
N GLY A 24 -0.97 -25.98 3.21
CA GLY A 24 -1.73 -26.41 4.39
C GLY A 24 -2.71 -25.36 4.95
N LYS A 25 -2.91 -24.25 4.24
CA LYS A 25 -3.81 -23.15 4.65
C LYS A 25 -5.23 -23.38 4.16
N LYS A 26 -6.19 -22.68 4.78
CA LYS A 26 -7.56 -22.66 4.27
C LYS A 26 -7.64 -21.78 3.02
N GLN A 27 -8.49 -22.13 2.05
CA GLN A 27 -8.75 -21.29 0.87
C GLN A 27 -9.12 -19.85 1.24
N SER A 28 -9.91 -19.68 2.32
CA SER A 28 -10.29 -18.35 2.80
C SER A 28 -9.09 -17.54 3.33
N GLU A 29 -8.03 -18.17 3.82
CA GLU A 29 -6.80 -17.49 4.24
C GLU A 29 -6.01 -17.02 3.01
N ILE A 30 -5.84 -17.89 2.02
CA ILE A 30 -5.21 -17.54 0.73
C ILE A 30 -5.91 -16.33 0.08
N ILE A 31 -7.24 -16.36 0.01
CA ILE A 31 -8.04 -15.26 -0.55
C ILE A 31 -7.80 -13.96 0.23
N ARG A 32 -7.80 -14.02 1.57
CA ARG A 32 -7.57 -12.84 2.41
C ARG A 32 -6.16 -12.28 2.26
N GLU A 33 -5.15 -13.14 2.23
CA GLU A 33 -3.75 -12.75 2.03
C GLU A 33 -3.56 -12.10 0.66
N ALA A 34 -4.16 -12.67 -0.39
CA ALA A 34 -4.14 -12.10 -1.73
C ALA A 34 -4.78 -10.71 -1.78
N ILE A 35 -5.97 -10.55 -1.19
CA ILE A 35 -6.65 -9.23 -1.11
C ILE A 35 -5.81 -8.24 -0.30
N ALA A 36 -5.27 -8.63 0.85
CA ALA A 36 -4.44 -7.76 1.67
C ALA A 36 -3.17 -7.31 0.93
N SER A 37 -2.51 -8.23 0.23
CA SER A 37 -1.33 -7.95 -0.61
C SER A 37 -1.67 -7.04 -1.80
N TYR A 38 -2.83 -7.23 -2.42
CA TYR A 38 -3.31 -6.35 -3.48
C TYR A 38 -3.56 -4.94 -2.96
N LEU A 39 -4.30 -4.80 -1.86
CA LEU A 39 -4.60 -3.50 -1.25
C LEU A 39 -3.35 -2.78 -0.78
N SER A 40 -2.39 -3.47 -0.18
CA SER A 40 -1.13 -2.85 0.26
C SER A 40 -0.34 -2.26 -0.91
N LYS A 41 -0.19 -3.02 -2.00
CA LYS A 41 0.48 -2.57 -3.24
C LYS A 41 -0.18 -1.32 -3.82
N HIS A 42 -1.51 -1.21 -3.75
CA HIS A 42 -2.25 -0.06 -4.29
C HIS A 42 -2.24 1.14 -3.33
N ARG A 43 -2.26 0.92 -2.01
CA ARG A 43 -2.12 1.99 -1.01
C ARG A 43 -0.78 2.72 -1.10
N HIS A 44 0.31 2.01 -1.44
CA HIS A 44 1.62 2.64 -1.63
C HIS A 44 1.67 3.53 -2.89
N LYS A 45 0.97 3.13 -3.96
CA LYS A 45 0.81 3.98 -5.14
C LYS A 45 0.04 5.25 -4.79
N ASP A 46 -0.98 5.17 -3.95
CA ASP A 46 -1.70 6.35 -3.45
C ASP A 46 -0.83 7.25 -2.58
N LYS A 47 -0.01 6.72 -1.67
CA LYS A 47 0.92 7.56 -0.89
C LYS A 47 1.90 8.31 -1.79
N LYS A 48 2.53 7.63 -2.75
CA LYS A 48 3.47 8.27 -3.69
C LYS A 48 2.74 9.26 -4.61
N SER A 49 1.50 8.97 -5.00
CA SER A 49 0.66 9.88 -5.78
C SER A 49 0.25 11.12 -4.99
N LYS A 50 -0.16 10.96 -3.72
CA LYS A 50 -0.47 12.05 -2.79
C LYS A 50 0.76 12.92 -2.50
N LEU A 51 1.93 12.30 -2.29
CA LEU A 51 3.20 13.04 -2.14
C LEU A 51 3.53 13.83 -3.41
N ARG A 52 3.34 13.25 -4.61
CA ARG A 52 3.53 13.98 -5.88
C ARG A 52 2.51 15.10 -6.08
N GLN A 53 1.27 14.93 -5.66
CA GLN A 53 0.29 16.04 -5.64
C GLN A 53 0.69 17.14 -4.64
N ALA A 54 1.33 16.76 -3.54
CA ALA A 54 1.86 17.72 -2.57
C ALA A 54 3.18 18.38 -3.02
N CYS A 55 3.92 17.76 -3.95
CA CYS A 55 5.11 18.37 -4.55
C CYS A 55 4.70 19.64 -5.31
N GLY A 56 5.15 20.79 -4.80
CA GLY A 56 4.87 22.10 -5.40
C GLY A 56 3.89 22.97 -4.61
N ILE A 57 3.21 22.44 -3.59
CA ILE A 57 2.29 23.24 -2.74
C ILE A 57 3.00 24.41 -2.05
N TRP A 58 4.29 24.25 -1.75
CA TRP A 58 5.11 25.26 -1.09
C TRP A 58 6.06 25.99 -2.05
N LYS A 59 5.95 25.73 -3.37
CA LYS A 59 6.86 26.31 -4.37
C LYS A 59 6.41 27.75 -4.68
N GLY A 60 7.22 28.74 -4.27
CA GLY A 60 6.94 30.16 -4.47
C GLY A 60 6.10 30.82 -3.37
N ARG A 61 6.11 30.23 -2.17
CA ARG A 61 5.56 30.86 -0.96
C ARG A 61 6.67 31.61 -0.23
N ASP A 62 6.51 32.92 -0.12
CA ASP A 62 7.47 33.83 0.50
C ASP A 62 7.23 34.00 2.01
N ASP A 63 6.15 33.41 2.52
CA ASP A 63 5.75 33.45 3.94
C ASP A 63 6.36 32.32 4.78
N LEU A 64 7.17 31.47 4.16
CA LEU A 64 7.77 30.30 4.82
C LEU A 64 9.14 30.64 5.41
N PRO A 65 9.45 30.13 6.62
CA PRO A 65 10.81 30.20 7.16
C PRO A 65 11.78 29.45 6.24
N ASP A 66 13.07 29.79 6.33
CA ASP A 66 14.12 29.22 5.50
C ASP A 66 14.10 27.67 5.52
N ILE A 67 13.56 27.11 4.44
CA ILE A 67 13.26 25.69 4.31
C ILE A 67 14.56 24.88 4.25
N GLU A 68 15.64 25.46 3.71
CA GLU A 68 16.95 24.82 3.63
C GLU A 68 17.54 24.62 5.02
N LYS A 69 17.40 25.63 5.90
CA LYS A 69 17.84 25.52 7.29
C LYS A 69 17.09 24.44 8.05
N ILE A 70 15.76 24.36 7.87
CA ILE A 70 14.92 23.32 8.51
C ILE A 70 15.31 21.92 8.01
N ARG A 71 15.63 21.77 6.72
CA ARG A 71 16.09 20.49 6.17
C ARG A 71 17.44 20.07 6.76
N HIS A 72 18.38 21.00 6.86
CA HIS A 72 19.70 20.72 7.40
C HIS A 72 19.65 20.28 8.88
N GLU A 73 18.83 20.94 9.71
CA GLU A 73 18.64 20.54 11.11
C GLU A 73 18.00 19.15 11.26
N LEU A 74 17.15 18.75 10.31
CA LEU A 74 16.50 17.44 10.33
C LEU A 74 17.46 16.32 9.91
N ASP A 75 18.29 16.56 8.89
CA ASP A 75 19.30 15.60 8.42
C ASP A 75 20.37 15.35 9.50
N GLU A 76 20.75 16.38 10.27
CA GLU A 76 21.66 16.24 11.43
C GLU A 76 21.05 15.45 12.61
N ARG A 77 19.72 15.44 12.75
CA ARG A 77 19.03 14.70 13.83
C ARG A 77 18.75 13.23 13.50
N ILE A 78 18.80 12.87 12.22
CA ILE A 78 18.46 11.52 11.74
C ILE A 78 19.73 10.69 11.46
N SER A 79 20.90 11.33 11.36
CA SER A 79 22.20 10.67 11.21
C SER A 79 22.86 10.29 12.53
#